data_AF-A0A2G6ERS9-F1
#
_entry.id   AF-A0A2G6ERS9-F1
#
_cell.length_a   1.000
_cell.length_b   1.000
_cell.length_c   1.000
_cell.angle_alpha   90.00
_cell.angle_beta   90.00
_cell.angle_gamma   90.00
#
_symmetry.space_group_name_H-M   'P 1'
#
loop_
_entity.id
_entity.type
_entity.pdbx_description
1 polymer ?
#
loop_
_entity_poly.entity_id
_entity_poly.type
_entity_poly.pdbx_seq_one_letter_code
_entity_poly.pdbx_strand_id
1 'polypeptide(L)'
;MNIYQCHCSLCKKQSGSSSNSATIIHTQQFEWIKGNEYIKTWKKETGFNSHFCEQCGSPVPNKFAGEYIWVPVGLLDIEDDVEVVADLCLSSHSCWHI
;
A
#
# COMPACT_ATOMS: atom_id res chain seq x y z
N MET A 1 -1.22 -8.81 13.44
CA MET A 1 -0.36 -8.41 12.29
C MET A 1 0.08 -6.96 12.45
N ASN A 2 1.34 -6.63 12.15
CA ASN A 2 1.83 -5.26 12.29
C ASN A 2 1.65 -4.49 10.97
N ILE A 3 1.04 -3.32 11.07
CA ILE A 3 0.80 -2.42 9.94
C ILE A 3 1.32 -1.01 10.25
N TYR A 4 1.50 -0.21 9.22
CA TYR A 4 1.73 1.22 9.36
C TYR A 4 0.66 2.00 8.59
N GLN A 5 0.43 3.24 9.01
CA GLN A 5 -0.37 4.22 8.28
C GLN A 5 0.50 5.37 7.80
N CYS A 6 0.36 5.75 6.53
CA CYS A 6 1.05 6.90 5.97
C CYS A 6 0.08 7.96 5.46
N HIS A 7 0.24 9.18 5.94
CA HIS A 7 -0.65 10.31 5.69
C HIS A 7 -0.15 11.27 4.61
N CYS A 8 0.95 10.93 3.92
CA CYS A 8 1.50 11.79 2.88
C CYS A 8 0.52 11.95 1.71
N SER A 9 0.61 13.07 0.99
CA SER A 9 -0.31 13.37 -0.12
C SER A 9 -0.35 12.32 -1.23
N LEU A 10 0.75 11.59 -1.47
CA LEU A 10 0.80 10.53 -2.48
C LEU A 10 0.07 9.26 -2.00
N CYS A 11 0.26 8.86 -0.74
CA CYS A 11 -0.45 7.73 -0.12
C CYS A 11 -1.97 7.98 -0.05
N LYS A 12 -2.38 9.21 0.29
CA LYS A 12 -3.80 9.61 0.26
C LYS A 12 -4.39 9.58 -1.14
N LYS A 13 -3.67 10.08 -2.15
CA LYS A 13 -4.10 10.01 -3.55
C LYS A 13 -4.20 8.58 -4.09
N GLN A 14 -3.30 7.70 -3.67
CA GLN A 14 -3.31 6.30 -4.08
C GLN A 14 -4.47 5.51 -3.45
N SER A 15 -4.76 5.75 -2.17
CA SER A 15 -5.79 5.02 -1.43
C SER A 15 -7.19 5.66 -1.55
N GLY A 16 -7.26 6.94 -1.88
CA GLY A 16 -8.51 7.72 -1.77
C GLY A 16 -8.94 7.98 -0.32
N SER A 17 -8.10 7.69 0.67
CA SER A 17 -8.41 7.77 2.11
C SER A 17 -7.53 8.80 2.84
N SER A 18 -7.79 9.02 4.13
CA SER A 18 -7.05 9.94 5.02
C SER A 18 -5.62 9.44 5.31
N SER A 19 -5.38 8.15 5.10
CA SER A 19 -4.09 7.48 5.17
C SER A 19 -4.07 6.26 4.23
N ASN A 20 -2.88 5.78 3.89
CA ASN A 20 -2.73 4.45 3.30
C ASN A 20 -2.21 3.48 4.39
N SER A 21 -2.97 2.42 4.66
CA SER A 21 -2.63 1.37 5.62
C SER A 21 -1.99 0.20 4.89
N ALA A 22 -0.78 -0.17 5.30
CA ALA A 22 -0.02 -1.21 4.64
C ALA A 22 0.86 -2.01 5.61
N THR A 23 1.29 -3.18 5.16
CA THR A 23 2.34 -3.96 5.78
C THR A 23 3.47 -4.21 4.77
N ILE A 24 4.63 -4.60 5.28
CA ILE A 24 5.82 -4.90 4.49
C ILE A 24 6.25 -6.32 4.83
N ILE A 25 6.41 -7.14 3.81
CA ILE A 25 6.90 -8.52 3.94
C ILE A 25 8.12 -8.72 3.04
N HIS A 26 8.89 -9.77 3.34
CA HIS A 26 9.98 -10.17 2.46
C HIS A 26 9.44 -10.80 1.17
N THR A 27 10.14 -10.59 0.05
CA THR A 27 9.75 -11.17 -1.26
C THR A 27 9.59 -12.69 -1.24
N GLN A 28 10.30 -13.40 -0.35
CA GLN A 28 10.21 -14.84 -0.17
C GLN A 28 8.88 -15.30 0.44
N GLN A 29 8.11 -14.39 1.04
CA GLN A 29 6.81 -14.66 1.65
C GLN A 29 5.63 -14.31 0.72
N PHE A 30 5.91 -13.93 -0.52
CA PHE A 30 4.91 -13.43 -1.46
C PHE A 30 5.00 -14.17 -2.80
N GLU A 31 3.86 -14.62 -3.30
CA GLU A 31 3.73 -15.20 -4.63
C GLU A 31 2.43 -14.73 -5.30
N TRP A 32 2.54 -14.30 -6.56
CA TRP A 32 1.37 -14.04 -7.39
C TRP A 32 0.78 -15.36 -7.88
N ILE A 33 -0.42 -15.70 -7.41
CA ILE A 33 -1.12 -16.91 -7.87
C ILE A 33 -1.75 -16.69 -9.26
N LYS A 34 -2.26 -15.48 -9.52
CA LYS A 34 -2.93 -15.10 -10.79
C LYS A 34 -3.02 -13.57 -10.95
N GLY A 35 -3.26 -13.10 -12.17
CA GLY A 35 -3.63 -11.73 -12.47
C GLY A 35 -2.47 -10.72 -12.48
N ASN A 36 -1.23 -11.18 -12.34
CA ASN A 36 -0.04 -10.32 -12.43
C ASN A 36 0.07 -9.63 -13.80
N GLU A 37 -0.47 -10.26 -14.85
CA GLU A 37 -0.56 -9.72 -16.21
C GLU A 37 -1.43 -8.46 -16.32
N TYR A 38 -2.36 -8.23 -15.38
CA TYR A 38 -3.26 -7.07 -15.38
C TYR A 38 -2.72 -5.89 -14.57
N ILE A 39 -1.48 -5.98 -14.07
CA ILE A 39 -0.90 -4.92 -13.23
C ILE A 39 -0.32 -3.82 -14.11
N LYS A 40 -0.85 -2.61 -13.95
CA LYS A 40 -0.25 -1.38 -14.47
C LYS A 40 0.51 -0.65 -13.38
N THR A 41 1.56 0.03 -13.80
CA THR A 41 2.42 0.82 -12.90
C THR A 41 2.47 2.25 -13.40
N TRP A 42 2.17 3.19 -12.50
CA TRP A 42 2.51 4.60 -12.68
C TRP A 42 3.71 4.93 -11.81
N LYS A 43 4.71 5.62 -12.37
CA LYS A 43 5.93 6.01 -11.67
C LYS A 43 6.13 7.52 -11.75
N LYS A 44 6.31 8.15 -10.59
CA LYS A 44 6.71 9.54 -10.46
C LYS A 44 8.23 9.63 -10.58
N GLU A 45 8.73 10.72 -11.18
CA GLU A 45 10.18 10.99 -11.28
C GLU A 45 10.90 10.96 -9.93
N THR A 46 10.21 11.34 -8.85
CA THR A 46 10.76 11.30 -7.48
C THR A 46 10.82 9.89 -6.87
N GLY A 47 10.51 8.84 -7.64
CA GLY A 47 10.63 7.44 -7.23
C GLY A 47 9.39 6.82 -6.60
N PHE A 48 8.30 7.58 -6.40
CA PHE A 48 7.03 7.00 -5.95
C PHE A 48 6.40 6.19 -7.08
N ASN A 49 5.95 4.96 -6.77
CA ASN A 49 5.29 4.08 -7.71
C ASN A 49 3.89 3.73 -7.19
N SER A 50 2.90 3.73 -8.07
CA SER A 50 1.58 3.16 -7.81
C SER A 50 1.36 1.97 -8.73
N HIS A 51 1.16 0.79 -8.15
CA HIS A 51 0.78 -0.42 -8.86
C HIS A 51 -0.71 -0.67 -8.63
N PHE A 52 -1.44 -0.93 -9.70
CA PHE A 52 -2.89 -1.13 -9.64
C PHE A 52 -3.36 -2.11 -10.72
N CYS A 53 -4.47 -2.78 -10.45
CA CYS A 53 -5.15 -3.62 -11.42
C CYS A 53 -5.79 -2.75 -12.51
N GLU A 54 -5.47 -2.99 -13.78
CA GLU A 54 -6.03 -2.21 -14.88
C GLU A 54 -7.52 -2.48 -15.13
N GLN A 55 -8.05 -3.58 -14.60
CA GLN A 55 -9.45 -3.99 -14.80
C GLN A 55 -10.39 -3.32 -13.77
N CYS A 56 -9.97 -3.19 -12.51
CA CYS A 56 -10.81 -2.64 -11.43
C CYS A 56 -10.25 -1.38 -10.75
N GLY A 57 -9.00 -1.00 -11.02
CA GLY A 57 -8.36 0.17 -10.42
C GLY A 57 -7.86 -0.02 -8.98
N SER A 58 -8.10 -1.17 -8.34
CA SER A 58 -7.61 -1.44 -6.99
C SER A 58 -6.09 -1.35 -6.92
N PRO A 59 -5.51 -0.74 -5.86
CA PRO A 59 -4.08 -0.84 -5.61
C PRO A 59 -3.71 -2.31 -5.41
N VAL A 60 -2.47 -2.68 -5.72
CA VAL A 60 -1.98 -4.07 -5.57
C VAL A 60 -0.62 -4.10 -4.88
N PRO A 61 -0.20 -5.24 -4.31
CA PRO A 61 1.13 -5.39 -3.75
C PRO A 61 2.22 -5.08 -4.78
N ASN A 62 3.31 -4.45 -4.34
CA ASN A 62 4.43 -4.16 -5.22
C ASN A 62 5.79 -4.27 -4.56
N LYS A 63 6.77 -4.69 -5.35
CA LYS A 63 8.16 -4.83 -4.93
C LYS A 63 8.84 -3.48 -4.78
N PHE A 64 9.64 -3.33 -3.73
CA PHE A 64 10.52 -2.18 -3.53
C PHE A 64 11.81 -2.59 -2.82
N ALA A 65 12.84 -1.76 -2.94
CA ALA A 65 14.17 -1.97 -2.34
C ALA A 65 14.79 -3.37 -2.60
N GLY A 66 14.39 -4.06 -3.67
CA GLY A 66 14.96 -5.34 -4.11
C GLY A 66 14.51 -6.58 -3.33
N GLU A 67 14.10 -6.45 -2.07
CA GLU A 67 13.85 -7.59 -1.18
C GLU A 67 12.51 -7.54 -0.41
N TYR A 68 11.75 -6.44 -0.58
CA TYR A 68 10.49 -6.23 0.13
C TYR A 68 9.29 -6.12 -0.81
N ILE A 69 8.13 -6.52 -0.32
CA ILE A 69 6.83 -6.30 -0.93
C ILE A 69 6.02 -5.39 -0.02
N TRP A 70 5.55 -4.29 -0.58
CA TRP A 70 4.54 -3.45 0.03
C TRP A 70 3.17 -4.06 -0.23
N VAL A 71 2.37 -4.27 0.82
CA VAL A 71 1.05 -4.90 0.74
C VAL A 71 0.00 -3.94 1.32
N PRO A 72 -0.95 -3.43 0.51
CA PRO A 72 -2.08 -2.69 1.05
C PRO A 72 -2.96 -3.62 1.88
N VAL A 73 -3.16 -3.26 3.15
CA VAL A 73 -3.84 -4.13 4.13
C VAL A 73 -5.32 -4.31 3.81
N GLY A 74 -5.96 -3.32 3.18
CA GLY A 74 -7.36 -3.41 2.75
C GLY A 74 -7.65 -4.43 1.63
N LEU A 75 -6.62 -5.11 1.10
CA LEU A 75 -6.79 -6.23 0.16
C LEU A 75 -6.87 -7.59 0.84
N LEU A 76 -6.53 -7.66 2.13
CA LEU A 76 -6.45 -8.91 2.86
C LEU A 76 -7.76 -9.16 3.61
N ASP A 77 -8.26 -10.38 3.49
CA ASP A 77 -9.35 -10.87 4.36
C ASP A 77 -8.75 -11.17 5.73
N ILE A 78 -8.71 -10.16 6.60
CA ILE A 78 -8.10 -10.26 7.94
C ILE A 78 -9.17 -10.55 8.97
N GLU A 79 -9.06 -11.71 9.64
CA GLU A 79 -9.90 -12.09 10.77
C GLU A 79 -9.21 -11.90 12.13
N ASP A 80 -7.90 -11.65 12.13
CA ASP A 80 -7.05 -11.50 13.32
C ASP A 80 -6.86 -10.03 13.76
N ASP A 81 -6.36 -9.85 14.98
CA ASP A 81 -5.98 -8.53 15.50
C ASP A 81 -4.87 -7.89 14.66
N VAL A 82 -5.11 -6.63 14.31
CA VAL A 82 -4.17 -5.76 13.59
C VAL A 82 -3.66 -4.69 14.54
N GLU A 83 -2.34 -4.52 14.60
CA GLU A 83 -1.69 -3.49 15.40
C GLU A 83 -1.05 -2.45 14.47
N VAL A 84 -1.43 -1.18 14.65
CA VAL A 84 -0.75 -0.05 14.01
C VAL A 84 0.52 0.24 14.80
N VAL A 85 1.67 -0.13 14.25
CA VAL A 85 2.97 0.02 14.92
C VAL A 85 3.71 1.30 14.50
N ALA A 86 3.21 2.01 13.49
CA ALA A 86 3.80 3.26 13.02
C ALA A 86 2.79 4.15 12.29
N ASP A 87 2.80 5.44 12.64
CA ASP A 87 2.09 6.51 11.95
C ASP A 87 3.07 7.49 11.31
N LEU A 88 3.03 7.59 9.99
CA LEU A 88 4.02 8.30 9.18
C LEU A 88 3.44 9.56 8.55
N CYS A 89 4.26 10.61 8.48
CA CYS A 89 3.90 11.90 7.86
C CYS A 89 2.69 12.60 8.53
N LEU A 90 2.62 12.57 9.86
CA LEU A 90 1.54 13.17 10.66
C LEU A 90 1.29 14.65 10.34
N SER A 91 2.34 15.42 9.99
CA SER A 91 2.21 16.82 9.58
C SER A 91 1.41 17.03 8.28
N SER A 92 1.21 15.96 7.50
CA SER A 92 0.41 15.95 6.27
C SER A 92 -0.99 15.36 6.47
N HIS A 93 -1.44 15.20 7.73
CA HIS A 93 -2.81 14.76 8.05
C HIS A 93 -3.84 15.57 7.27
N SER A 94 -4.86 14.88 6.80
CA SER A 94 -6.01 15.53 6.18
C SER A 94 -6.83 16.27 7.23
N CYS A 95 -7.33 17.46 6.91
CA CYS A 95 -8.26 18.19 7.78
C CYS A 95 -9.62 17.49 8.00
N TRP A 96 -9.89 16.45 7.22
CA TRP A 96 -11.08 15.59 7.28
C TRP A 96 -10.78 14.22 7.91
N HIS A 97 -9.58 14.04 8.49
CA HIS A 97 -9.31 12.90 9.37
C HIS A 97 -10.11 13.11 10.66
N ILE A 98 -11.08 12.24 10.91
CA ILE A 98 -11.85 12.21 12.15
C ILE A 98 -11.04 11.46 13.20
#